data_AF-A0A5B6TT97-F1
#
_entry.id   AF-A0A5B6TT97-F1
#
_cell.length_a   1.000
_cell.length_b   1.000
_cell.length_c   1.000
_cell.angle_alpha   90.00
_cell.angle_beta   90.00
_cell.angle_gamma   90.00
#
_symmetry.space_group_name_H-M   'P 1'
#
loop_
_entity.id
_entity.type
_entity.pdbx_description
1 polymer ?
#
loop_
_entity_poly.entity_id
_entity_poly.type
_entity_poly.pdbx_seq_one_letter_code
_entity_poly.pdbx_strand_id
1 'polypeptide(L)'
;MTKTARTSRQSARVVPLRKGTTIEMVRLCCPDANQASLISESFGLPLLDSDGIRDLHEKLIIETADALSEGLGERAMQIHLQRIVGAFVGSAHGAGQFYSRAVTEARDATAKSANDARDEDLDGPVGFDSAAQRKREFAADMALQSHALRVAAEGAVAAYEQVVGERWKPFERAIENPGQTVDRKAADLQMAALG
;
A
#
# COMPACT_ATOMS: atom_id res chain seq x y z
N MET A 1 49.25 -29.48 31.17
CA MET A 1 47.77 -29.53 31.12
C MET A 1 47.27 -28.26 30.46
N THR A 2 46.93 -28.30 29.18
CA THR A 2 46.37 -27.16 28.42
C THR A 2 44.94 -27.49 28.02
N LYS A 3 43.99 -26.76 28.59
CA LYS A 3 42.54 -26.97 28.45
C LYS A 3 42.06 -26.25 27.19
N THR A 4 41.70 -27.00 26.15
CA THR A 4 41.10 -26.44 24.92
C THR A 4 39.68 -25.95 25.23
N ALA A 5 39.47 -24.64 25.18
CA ALA A 5 38.16 -24.04 25.33
C ALA A 5 37.29 -24.36 24.09
N ARG A 6 36.12 -24.96 24.31
CA ARG A 6 35.10 -25.20 23.29
C ARG A 6 34.46 -23.87 22.87
N THR A 7 34.61 -23.49 21.61
CA THR A 7 33.92 -22.34 21.01
C THR A 7 32.41 -22.60 20.99
N SER A 8 31.63 -21.71 21.59
CA SER A 8 30.17 -21.79 21.58
C SER A 8 29.65 -21.54 20.16
N ARG A 9 28.81 -22.44 19.64
CA ARG A 9 28.04 -22.18 18.41
C ARG A 9 27.02 -21.09 18.74
N GLN A 10 27.24 -19.89 18.24
CA GLN A 10 26.24 -18.83 18.27
C GLN A 10 25.03 -19.27 17.43
N SER A 11 23.85 -19.30 18.05
CA SER A 11 22.60 -19.53 17.33
C SER A 11 22.40 -18.40 16.31
N ALA A 12 22.16 -18.74 15.05
CA ALA A 12 21.82 -17.78 14.01
C ALA A 12 20.64 -16.91 14.49
N ARG A 13 20.87 -15.60 14.54
CA ARG A 13 19.87 -14.61 14.92
C ARG A 13 18.81 -14.60 13.82
N VAL A 14 17.61 -15.10 14.11
CA VAL A 14 16.46 -14.99 13.21
C VAL A 14 16.14 -13.51 13.06
N VAL A 15 16.52 -12.92 11.93
CA VAL A 15 16.17 -11.53 11.60
C VAL A 15 14.71 -11.52 11.15
N PRO A 16 13.81 -10.77 11.80
CA PRO A 16 12.42 -10.68 11.36
C PRO A 16 12.38 -10.09 9.96
N LEU A 17 11.89 -10.86 8.98
CA LEU A 17 11.51 -10.33 7.68
C LEU A 17 10.41 -9.28 7.93
N ARG A 18 10.64 -8.04 7.51
CA ARG A 18 9.55 -7.06 7.44
C ARG A 18 8.61 -7.54 6.33
N LYS A 19 7.50 -8.15 6.71
CA LYS A 19 6.45 -8.56 5.76
C LYS A 19 6.04 -7.34 4.93
N GLY A 20 6.12 -7.46 3.61
CA GLY A 20 5.72 -6.38 2.71
C GLY A 20 4.21 -6.16 2.74
N THR A 21 3.77 -4.96 2.38
CA THR A 21 2.35 -4.60 2.30
C THR A 21 1.68 -5.33 1.14
N THR A 22 0.63 -6.12 1.41
CA THR A 22 -0.11 -6.87 0.38
C THR A 22 -1.39 -6.17 -0.05
N ILE A 23 -1.95 -6.57 -1.20
CA ILE A 23 -3.25 -6.09 -1.66
C ILE A 23 -4.39 -6.52 -0.71
N GLU A 24 -4.26 -7.68 -0.05
CA GLU A 24 -5.23 -8.14 0.94
C GLU A 24 -5.25 -7.22 2.17
N MET A 25 -4.10 -6.66 2.57
CA MET A 25 -4.06 -5.66 3.64
C MET A 25 -4.81 -4.38 3.25
N VAL A 26 -4.70 -3.94 1.98
CA VAL A 26 -5.47 -2.81 1.44
C VAL A 26 -6.98 -3.10 1.50
N ARG A 27 -7.40 -4.28 1.05
CA ARG A 27 -8.81 -4.69 1.04
C ARG A 27 -9.43 -4.76 2.44
N LEU A 28 -8.62 -5.01 3.46
CA LEU A 28 -9.05 -5.05 4.85
C LEU A 28 -9.27 -3.65 5.44
N CYS A 29 -8.44 -2.66 5.07
CA CYS A 29 -8.48 -1.33 5.67
C CYS A 29 -9.20 -0.26 4.83
N CYS A 30 -9.36 -0.47 3.52
CA CYS A 30 -10.11 0.44 2.65
C CYS A 30 -11.55 -0.04 2.42
N PRO A 31 -12.53 0.87 2.30
CA PRO A 31 -13.90 0.52 1.92
C PRO A 31 -13.95 -0.26 0.61
N ASP A 32 -14.90 -1.19 0.50
CA ASP A 32 -15.29 -1.76 -0.79
C ASP A 32 -16.30 -0.84 -1.52
N ALA A 33 -16.68 -1.21 -2.74
CA ALA A 33 -17.56 -0.38 -3.57
C ALA A 33 -18.95 -0.16 -2.95
N ASN A 34 -19.47 -1.17 -2.24
CA ASN A 34 -20.76 -1.06 -1.56
C ASN A 34 -20.66 -0.08 -0.39
N GLN A 35 -19.62 -0.21 0.44
CA GLN A 35 -19.40 0.69 1.55
C GLN A 35 -19.13 2.13 1.07
N ALA A 36 -18.34 2.32 0.00
CA ALA A 36 -18.09 3.63 -0.58
C ALA A 36 -19.40 4.29 -1.08
N SER A 37 -20.24 3.53 -1.78
CA SER A 37 -21.55 4.02 -2.27
C SER A 37 -22.47 4.44 -1.12
N LEU A 38 -22.58 3.61 -0.09
CA LEU A 38 -23.38 3.92 1.11
C LEU A 38 -22.87 5.19 1.83
N ILE A 39 -21.56 5.37 1.90
CA ILE A 39 -20.95 6.58 2.50
C ILE A 39 -21.26 7.80 1.64
N SER A 40 -21.13 7.70 0.31
CA SER A 40 -21.48 8.79 -0.61
C SER A 40 -22.93 9.21 -0.46
N GLU A 41 -23.86 8.25 -0.43
CA GLU A 41 -25.28 8.53 -0.22
C GLU A 41 -25.55 9.17 1.15
N SER A 42 -24.94 8.64 2.22
CA SER A 42 -25.19 9.10 3.59
C SER A 42 -24.66 10.51 3.87
N PHE A 43 -23.56 10.89 3.21
CA PHE A 43 -22.87 12.17 3.44
C PHE A 43 -23.03 13.16 2.26
N GLY A 44 -23.79 12.80 1.22
CA GLY A 44 -23.97 13.65 0.04
C GLY A 44 -22.70 13.86 -0.77
N LEU A 45 -21.79 12.87 -0.78
CA LEU A 45 -20.53 12.91 -1.52
C LEU A 45 -20.68 12.32 -2.93
N PRO A 46 -19.75 12.61 -3.86
CA PRO A 46 -19.79 12.04 -5.21
C PRO A 46 -19.73 10.50 -5.22
N LEU A 47 -20.41 9.89 -6.19
CA LEU A 47 -20.22 8.49 -6.52
C LEU A 47 -18.98 8.34 -7.42
N LEU A 48 -18.12 7.39 -7.07
CA LEU A 48 -16.89 7.12 -7.82
C LEU A 48 -17.17 6.12 -8.95
N ASP A 49 -16.62 6.37 -10.13
CA ASP A 49 -16.53 5.39 -11.21
C ASP A 49 -15.39 4.41 -10.91
N SER A 50 -15.66 3.47 -10.00
CA SER A 50 -14.65 2.51 -9.51
C SER A 50 -14.10 1.61 -10.61
N ASP A 51 -14.95 1.21 -11.55
CA ASP A 51 -14.57 0.38 -12.70
C ASP A 51 -13.67 1.20 -13.65
N GLY A 52 -14.07 2.43 -14.01
CA GLY A 52 -13.27 3.30 -14.85
C GLY A 52 -11.90 3.64 -14.24
N ILE A 53 -11.82 3.87 -12.92
CA ILE A 53 -10.53 4.09 -12.24
C ILE A 53 -9.66 2.84 -12.34
N ARG A 54 -10.22 1.66 -12.06
CA ARG A 54 -9.48 0.39 -12.10
C ARG A 54 -8.95 0.12 -13.51
N ASP A 55 -9.81 0.19 -14.52
CA ASP A 55 -9.49 -0.08 -15.92
C ASP A 55 -8.41 0.87 -16.43
N LEU A 56 -8.48 2.15 -16.07
CA LEU A 56 -7.49 3.14 -16.48
C LEU A 56 -6.11 2.85 -15.88
N HIS A 57 -6.04 2.43 -14.61
CA HIS A 57 -4.76 2.10 -13.96
C HIS A 57 -4.19 0.79 -14.48
N GLU A 58 -5.03 -0.19 -14.79
CA GLU A 58 -4.60 -1.42 -15.46
C GLU A 58 -3.99 -1.10 -16.83
N LYS A 59 -4.74 -0.35 -17.66
CA LYS A 59 -4.30 0.09 -18.98
C LYS A 59 -3.00 0.90 -18.95
N LEU A 60 -2.88 1.85 -18.01
CA LEU A 60 -1.67 2.67 -17.85
C LEU A 60 -0.41 1.81 -17.69
N ILE A 61 -0.48 0.77 -16.85
CA ILE A 61 0.67 -0.08 -16.57
C ILE A 61 0.99 -0.97 -17.78
N ILE A 62 -0.03 -1.50 -18.47
CA ILE A 62 0.16 -2.34 -19.67
C ILE A 62 0.81 -1.52 -20.78
N GLU A 63 0.24 -0.36 -21.14
CA GLU A 63 0.76 0.45 -22.25
C GLU A 63 2.18 0.96 -22.00
N THR A 64 2.51 1.29 -20.75
CA THR A 64 3.87 1.72 -20.39
C THR A 64 4.85 0.55 -20.36
N ALA A 65 4.43 -0.66 -19.98
CA ALA A 65 5.25 -1.85 -20.09
C ALA A 65 5.51 -2.24 -21.55
N ASP A 66 4.49 -2.20 -22.42
CA ASP A 66 4.63 -2.47 -23.85
C ASP A 66 5.66 -1.53 -24.50
N ALA A 67 5.60 -0.24 -24.18
CA ALA A 67 6.57 0.76 -24.67
C ALA A 67 8.01 0.50 -24.20
N LEU A 68 8.20 -0.22 -23.08
CA LEU A 68 9.51 -0.58 -22.53
C LEU A 68 10.01 -1.95 -23.01
N SER A 69 9.16 -2.74 -23.67
CA SER A 69 9.43 -4.16 -24.00
C SER A 69 10.61 -4.38 -24.94
N GLU A 70 10.86 -3.47 -25.88
CA GLU A 70 12.02 -3.53 -26.78
C GLU A 70 13.34 -3.24 -26.05
N GLY A 71 13.29 -2.47 -24.96
CA GLY A 71 14.47 -2.00 -24.22
C GLY A 71 14.78 -2.76 -22.94
N LEU A 72 13.84 -3.55 -22.42
CA LEU A 72 13.98 -4.30 -21.17
C LEU A 72 13.81 -5.80 -21.38
N GLY A 73 14.79 -6.59 -20.94
CA GLY A 73 14.59 -8.03 -20.79
C GLY A 73 13.54 -8.35 -19.71
N GLU A 74 12.93 -9.53 -19.80
CA GLU A 74 11.81 -9.98 -18.93
C GLU A 74 12.08 -9.76 -17.43
N ARG A 75 13.27 -10.13 -16.94
CA ARG A 75 13.60 -9.97 -15.51
C ARG A 75 13.74 -8.51 -15.10
N ALA A 76 14.22 -7.63 -15.98
CA ALA A 76 14.29 -6.21 -15.71
C ALA A 76 12.88 -5.59 -15.69
N MET A 77 12.00 -6.00 -16.60
CA MET A 77 10.59 -5.63 -16.62
C MET A 77 9.90 -6.05 -15.31
N GLN A 78 10.07 -7.31 -14.89
CA GLN A 78 9.50 -7.82 -13.65
C GLN A 78 9.94 -6.99 -12.43
N ILE A 79 11.24 -6.71 -12.29
CA ILE A 79 11.78 -5.91 -11.17
C ILE A 79 11.26 -4.47 -11.21
N HIS A 80 11.13 -3.90 -12.40
CA HIS A 80 10.60 -2.55 -12.60
C HIS A 80 9.13 -2.47 -12.16
N LEU A 81 8.28 -3.33 -12.72
CA LEU A 81 6.85 -3.38 -12.39
C LEU A 81 6.60 -3.76 -10.94
N GLN A 82 7.44 -4.63 -10.35
CA GLN A 82 7.38 -4.99 -8.93
C GLN A 82 7.42 -3.74 -8.02
N ARG A 83 8.26 -2.76 -8.37
CA ARG A 83 8.41 -1.50 -7.61
C ARG A 83 7.23 -0.57 -7.85
N ILE A 84 6.80 -0.42 -9.10
CA ILE A 84 5.67 0.47 -9.46
C ILE A 84 4.39 -0.02 -8.80
N VAL A 85 4.03 -1.29 -8.98
CA VAL A 85 2.83 -1.86 -8.37
C VAL A 85 2.91 -1.85 -6.85
N GLY A 86 4.10 -2.10 -6.29
CA GLY A 86 4.34 -1.96 -4.86
C GLY A 86 4.07 -0.55 -4.33
N ALA A 87 4.33 0.51 -5.12
CA ALA A 87 4.03 1.89 -4.73
C ALA A 87 2.50 2.15 -4.69
N PHE A 88 1.75 1.62 -5.67
CA PHE A 88 0.27 1.70 -5.65
C PHE A 88 -0.32 0.99 -4.42
N VAL A 89 0.11 -0.25 -4.18
CA VAL A 89 -0.36 -1.04 -3.02
C VAL A 89 0.01 -0.37 -1.70
N GLY A 90 1.25 0.15 -1.59
CA GLY A 90 1.72 0.87 -0.41
C GLY A 90 0.93 2.15 -0.15
N SER A 91 0.65 2.93 -1.20
CA SER A 91 -0.15 4.16 -1.13
C SER A 91 -1.58 3.86 -0.67
N ALA A 92 -2.24 2.88 -1.29
CA ALA A 92 -3.60 2.47 -0.93
C ALA A 92 -3.68 1.98 0.51
N HIS A 93 -2.71 1.17 0.95
CA HIS A 93 -2.68 0.71 2.34
C HIS A 93 -2.49 1.88 3.33
N GLY A 94 -1.60 2.82 3.01
CA GLY A 94 -1.41 4.03 3.81
C GLY A 94 -2.70 4.84 3.95
N ALA A 95 -3.43 5.03 2.85
CA ALA A 95 -4.73 5.70 2.85
C ALA A 95 -5.77 4.95 3.68
N GLY A 96 -5.87 3.62 3.55
CA GLY A 96 -6.79 2.81 4.35
C GLY A 96 -6.46 2.81 5.86
N GLN A 97 -5.17 2.87 6.23
CA GLN A 97 -4.75 3.06 7.62
C GLN A 97 -5.17 4.45 8.14
N PHE A 98 -5.03 5.48 7.31
CA PHE A 98 -5.45 6.84 7.68
C PHE A 98 -6.96 6.94 7.86
N TYR A 99 -7.74 6.38 6.92
CA TYR A 99 -9.18 6.24 7.02
C TYR A 99 -9.59 5.48 8.30
N SER A 100 -8.96 4.34 8.60
CA SER A 100 -9.26 3.57 9.82
C SER A 100 -9.08 4.38 11.10
N ARG A 101 -8.04 5.24 11.15
CA ARG A 101 -7.83 6.17 12.27
C ARG A 101 -8.91 7.25 12.31
N ALA A 102 -9.26 7.84 11.18
CA ALA A 102 -10.33 8.84 11.09
C ALA A 102 -11.69 8.29 11.57
N VAL A 103 -12.03 7.05 11.21
CA VAL A 103 -13.23 6.36 11.71
C VAL A 103 -13.19 6.19 13.23
N THR A 104 -12.03 5.82 13.78
CA THR A 104 -11.86 5.66 15.23
C THR A 104 -12.07 7.00 15.95
N GLU A 105 -11.44 8.07 15.46
CA GLU A 105 -11.63 9.41 16.02
C GLU A 105 -13.08 9.89 15.93
N ALA A 106 -13.76 9.63 14.82
CA ALA A 106 -15.16 9.98 14.63
C ALA A 106 -16.08 9.23 15.61
N ARG A 107 -15.81 7.93 15.84
CA ARG A 107 -16.53 7.12 16.84
C ARG A 107 -16.30 7.64 18.25
N ASP A 108 -15.06 7.92 18.61
CA ASP A 108 -14.71 8.43 19.93
C ASP A 108 -15.35 9.80 20.19
N ALA A 109 -15.34 10.70 19.21
CA ALA A 109 -16.00 12.00 19.31
C ALA A 109 -17.52 11.85 19.46
N THR A 110 -18.14 10.94 18.70
CA THR A 110 -19.59 10.68 18.77
C THR A 110 -19.98 10.07 20.12
N ALA A 111 -19.18 9.18 20.68
CA ALA A 111 -19.42 8.58 21.99
C ALA A 111 -19.29 9.61 23.13
N LYS A 112 -18.35 10.54 23.01
CA LYS A 112 -18.19 11.64 23.99
C LYS A 112 -19.38 12.58 23.99
N SER A 113 -19.84 13.02 22.81
CA SER A 113 -21.00 13.93 22.69
C SER A 113 -22.32 13.33 23.17
N ALA A 114 -22.41 12.01 23.33
CA ALA A 114 -23.60 11.33 23.84
C ALA A 114 -23.65 11.27 25.39
N ASN A 115 -22.66 11.83 26.08
CA ASN A 115 -22.55 11.78 27.54
C ASN A 115 -22.94 13.14 28.15
N ASP A 116 -24.23 13.30 28.49
CA ASP A 116 -24.89 14.52 29.00
C ASP A 116 -24.28 15.15 30.29
N ALA A 117 -23.25 14.54 30.87
CA ALA A 117 -22.69 14.92 32.18
C ALA A 117 -21.45 15.84 32.10
N ARG A 118 -21.10 16.42 30.94
CA ARG A 118 -19.91 17.27 30.79
C ARG A 118 -20.26 18.62 30.18
N ASP A 119 -20.13 19.68 31.00
CA ASP A 119 -20.24 21.10 30.61
C ASP A 119 -19.24 21.54 29.51
N GLU A 120 -18.28 20.68 29.13
CA GLU A 120 -17.31 20.95 28.07
C GLU A 120 -17.89 20.76 26.64
N ASP A 121 -19.09 20.17 26.52
CA ASP A 121 -19.84 20.00 25.26
C ASP A 121 -20.93 21.08 25.11
N LEU A 122 -20.61 22.34 25.47
CA LEU A 122 -21.38 23.48 25.00
C LEU A 122 -21.34 23.43 23.46
N ASP A 123 -22.48 23.07 22.88
CA ASP A 123 -22.69 23.06 21.43
C ASP A 123 -22.05 24.30 20.81
N GLY A 124 -21.40 24.10 19.65
CA GLY A 124 -21.01 25.23 18.82
C GLY A 124 -22.22 26.15 18.58
N PRO A 125 -22.01 27.41 18.14
CA PRO A 125 -23.11 28.35 17.95
C PRO A 125 -24.27 27.67 17.22
N VAL A 126 -25.49 27.77 17.78
CA VAL A 126 -26.67 27.05 17.28
C VAL A 126 -26.80 27.28 15.77
N GLY A 127 -26.79 26.20 14.99
CA GLY A 127 -26.81 26.25 13.51
C GLY A 127 -25.48 25.89 12.82
N PHE A 128 -24.42 25.54 13.55
CA PHE A 128 -23.16 25.02 13.00
C PHE A 128 -22.92 23.56 13.39
N ASP A 129 -22.17 22.82 12.57
CA ASP A 129 -21.87 21.41 12.83
C ASP A 129 -21.16 21.20 14.18
N SER A 130 -21.50 20.13 14.88
CA SER A 130 -20.77 19.74 16.09
C SER A 130 -19.36 19.25 15.75
N ALA A 131 -18.45 19.28 16.73
CA ALA A 131 -17.11 18.74 16.54
C ALA A 131 -17.14 17.25 16.14
N ALA A 132 -18.10 16.50 16.68
CA ALA A 132 -18.33 15.10 16.32
C ALA A 132 -18.82 14.95 14.86
N GLN A 133 -19.71 15.83 14.38
CA GLN A 133 -20.19 15.82 13.00
C GLN A 133 -19.06 16.07 12.00
N ARG A 134 -18.23 17.11 12.21
CA ARG A 134 -17.07 17.38 11.35
C ARG A 134 -16.10 16.20 11.27
N LYS A 135 -15.92 15.46 12.36
CA LYS A 135 -15.06 14.26 12.38
C LYS A 135 -15.65 13.12 11.56
N ARG A 136 -16.99 12.96 11.55
CA ARG A 136 -17.67 11.97 10.69
C ARG A 136 -17.56 12.33 9.22
N GLU A 137 -17.78 13.59 8.86
CA GLU A 137 -17.62 14.09 7.48
C GLU A 137 -16.18 13.90 6.99
N PHE A 138 -15.19 14.26 7.81
CA PHE A 138 -13.79 14.01 7.49
C PHE A 138 -13.49 12.52 7.26
N ALA A 139 -14.04 11.63 8.10
CA ALA A 139 -13.87 10.19 7.91
C ALA A 139 -14.55 9.70 6.63
N ALA A 140 -15.68 10.28 6.24
CA ALA A 140 -16.38 9.97 4.99
C ALA A 140 -15.55 10.39 3.77
N ASP A 141 -14.95 11.57 3.77
CA ASP A 141 -14.02 12.01 2.72
C ASP A 141 -12.82 11.06 2.59
N MET A 142 -12.23 10.66 3.73
CA MET A 142 -11.12 9.71 3.74
C MET A 142 -11.54 8.31 3.24
N ALA A 143 -12.80 7.93 3.44
CA ALA A 143 -13.34 6.69 2.90
C ALA A 143 -13.27 6.68 1.38
N LEU A 144 -13.72 7.76 0.72
CA LEU A 144 -13.70 7.86 -0.74
C LEU A 144 -12.27 7.90 -1.30
N GLN A 145 -11.38 8.67 -0.67
CA GLN A 145 -9.98 8.73 -1.09
C GLN A 145 -9.28 7.37 -0.97
N SER A 146 -9.48 6.66 0.15
CA SER A 146 -8.90 5.33 0.35
C SER A 146 -9.51 4.27 -0.56
N HIS A 147 -10.80 4.36 -0.88
CA HIS A 147 -11.46 3.50 -1.87
C HIS A 147 -10.90 3.72 -3.28
N ALA A 148 -10.77 4.98 -3.73
CA ALA A 148 -10.20 5.33 -5.03
C ALA A 148 -8.78 4.75 -5.20
N LEU A 149 -7.94 4.85 -4.15
CA LEU A 149 -6.60 4.28 -4.17
C LEU A 149 -6.58 2.75 -4.12
N ARG A 150 -7.54 2.13 -3.43
CA ARG A 150 -7.73 0.67 -3.46
C ARG A 150 -8.00 0.19 -4.89
N VAL A 151 -8.95 0.80 -5.60
CA VAL A 151 -9.31 0.35 -6.96
C VAL A 151 -8.18 0.61 -7.96
N ALA A 152 -7.44 1.71 -7.81
CA ALA A 152 -6.22 1.97 -8.56
C ALA A 152 -5.14 0.89 -8.32
N ALA A 153 -4.94 0.48 -7.06
CA ALA A 153 -4.00 -0.58 -6.71
C ALA A 153 -4.45 -1.96 -7.23
N GLU A 154 -5.76 -2.24 -7.25
CA GLU A 154 -6.30 -3.47 -7.84
C GLU A 154 -6.07 -3.52 -9.35
N GLY A 155 -6.25 -2.42 -10.07
CA GLY A 155 -5.92 -2.31 -11.51
C GLY A 155 -4.43 -2.50 -11.78
N ALA A 156 -3.56 -1.86 -10.99
CA ALA A 156 -2.11 -2.04 -11.12
C ALA A 156 -1.67 -3.49 -10.86
N VAL A 157 -2.25 -4.16 -9.86
CA VAL A 157 -1.96 -5.58 -9.56
C VAL A 157 -2.45 -6.50 -10.70
N ALA A 158 -3.62 -6.22 -11.29
CA ALA A 158 -4.12 -6.96 -12.45
C ALA A 158 -3.19 -6.83 -13.66
N ALA A 159 -2.74 -5.61 -13.97
CA ALA A 159 -1.77 -5.36 -15.03
C ALA A 159 -0.44 -6.08 -14.81
N TYR A 160 0.07 -6.12 -13.57
CA TYR A 160 1.28 -6.88 -13.28
C TYR A 160 1.10 -8.36 -13.62
N GLU A 161 -0.02 -8.97 -13.21
CA GLU A 161 -0.31 -10.37 -13.51
C GLU A 161 -0.42 -10.62 -15.02
N GLN A 162 -1.01 -9.68 -15.77
CA GLN A 162 -1.09 -9.78 -17.22
C GLN A 162 0.29 -9.67 -17.91
N VAL A 163 1.12 -8.71 -17.51
CA VAL A 163 2.42 -8.45 -18.17
C VAL A 163 3.48 -9.47 -17.76
N VAL A 164 3.52 -9.84 -16.48
CA VAL A 164 4.55 -10.74 -15.92
C VAL A 164 4.12 -12.20 -15.99
N GLY A 165 2.81 -12.49 -16.03
CA GLY A 165 2.28 -13.85 -15.98
C GLY A 165 2.23 -14.47 -14.59
N GLU A 166 2.52 -13.68 -13.54
CA GLU A 166 2.52 -14.12 -12.15
C GLU A 166 1.72 -13.15 -11.27
N ARG A 167 0.96 -13.68 -10.30
CA ARG A 167 0.27 -12.84 -9.33
C ARG A 167 1.27 -12.02 -8.52
N TRP A 168 1.07 -10.71 -8.48
CA TRP A 168 1.93 -9.80 -7.71
C TRP A 168 1.97 -10.17 -6.23
N LYS A 169 3.18 -10.18 -5.67
CA LYS A 169 3.43 -10.34 -4.23
C LYS A 169 4.41 -9.27 -3.76
N PRO A 170 4.36 -8.83 -2.50
CA PRO A 170 5.32 -7.85 -2.01
C PRO A 170 6.74 -8.41 -2.08
N PHE A 171 7.69 -7.55 -2.43
CA PHE A 171 9.09 -7.93 -2.47
C PHE A 171 9.60 -8.26 -1.06
N GLU A 172 10.06 -9.49 -0.85
CA GLU A 172 10.76 -9.92 0.36
C GLU A 172 12.26 -9.96 0.08
N ARG A 173 13.01 -9.03 0.67
CA ARG A 173 14.47 -9.00 0.50
C ARG A 173 15.11 -10.13 1.30
N ALA A 174 15.67 -11.12 0.62
CA ALA A 174 16.68 -11.99 1.23
C ALA A 174 17.95 -11.16 1.52
N ILE A 175 18.52 -11.31 2.72
CA ILE A 175 19.80 -10.66 3.06
C ILE A 175 20.89 -11.39 2.27
N GLU A 176 21.29 -10.84 1.13
CA GLU A 176 22.34 -11.41 0.28
C GLU A 176 23.72 -11.06 0.82
N ASN A 177 24.51 -12.08 1.17
CA ASN A 177 25.96 -12.05 1.16
C ASN A 177 26.48 -13.28 0.39
N PRO A 178 26.72 -13.16 -0.93
CA PRO A 178 27.44 -14.17 -1.69
C PRO A 178 28.82 -13.62 -2.11
N GLY A 179 29.90 -14.25 -1.63
CA GLY A 179 31.28 -13.84 -1.90
C GLY A 179 31.66 -13.91 -3.39
N GLN A 180 32.29 -12.84 -3.88
CA GLN A 180 32.75 -12.67 -5.26
C GLN A 180 34.25 -12.94 -5.37
N THR A 181 34.69 -13.91 -6.19
CA THR A 181 36.13 -14.04 -6.51
C THR A 181 36.50 -14.45 -7.94
N VAL A 182 35.55 -14.62 -8.89
CA VAL A 182 35.90 -15.01 -10.27
C VAL A 182 35.35 -14.07 -11.36
N ASP A 183 34.38 -13.21 -11.04
CA ASP A 183 33.63 -12.39 -12.01
C ASP A 183 34.36 -11.17 -12.59
N ARG A 184 35.49 -10.75 -12.01
CA ARG A 184 36.01 -9.39 -12.22
C ARG A 184 36.50 -9.11 -13.65
N LYS A 185 37.21 -10.05 -14.29
CA LYS A 185 37.72 -9.85 -15.66
C LYS A 185 36.62 -9.88 -16.73
N ALA A 186 35.61 -10.73 -16.55
CA ALA A 186 34.45 -10.78 -17.44
C ALA A 186 33.58 -9.52 -17.24
N ALA A 187 33.41 -9.11 -15.98
CA ALA A 187 32.74 -7.86 -15.64
C ALA A 187 33.48 -6.64 -16.22
N ASP A 188 34.81 -6.55 -16.12
CA ASP A 188 35.56 -5.40 -16.64
C ASP A 188 35.38 -5.23 -18.16
N LEU A 189 35.32 -6.34 -18.90
CA LEU A 189 35.13 -6.35 -20.36
C LEU A 189 33.69 -6.01 -20.77
N GLN A 190 32.70 -6.42 -19.97
CA GLN A 190 31.29 -6.05 -20.15
C GLN A 190 31.02 -4.60 -19.71
N MET A 191 31.68 -4.11 -18.66
CA MET A 191 31.60 -2.73 -18.20
C MET A 191 32.19 -1.76 -19.21
N ALA A 192 33.28 -2.14 -19.89
CA ALA A 192 33.85 -1.36 -20.99
C ALA A 192 32.86 -1.19 -22.18
N ALA A 193 31.89 -2.09 -22.33
CA ALA A 193 30.85 -1.98 -23.37
C ALA A 193 29.68 -1.05 -22.98
N LEU A 194 29.62 -0.58 -21.73
CA LEU A 194 28.57 0.30 -21.22
C LEU A 194 28.94 1.80 -21.22
N GLY A 195 30.17 2.15 -21.61
CA GLY A 195 30.68 3.53 -21.62
C GLY A 195 31.49 3.89 -20.38
#